data_AF-A0A5B7JQU1-F1
#
_entry.id   AF-A0A5B7JQU1-F1
#
_cell.length_a   1.000
_cell.length_b   1.000
_cell.length_c   1.000
_cell.angle_alpha   90.00
_cell.angle_beta   90.00
_cell.angle_gamma   90.00
#
_symmetry.space_group_name_H-M   'P 1'
#
loop_
_entity.id
_entity.type
_entity.pdbx_description
1 polymer ?
#
loop_
_entity_poly.entity_id
_entity_poly.type
_entity_poly.pdbx_seq_one_letter_code
_entity_poly.pdbx_strand_id
1 'polypeptide(L)'
;MAEHFASVSRKDPASPDARHRQRMESLGIYFSSTRGESYNVSLSASELRTALSQCHDSSPGANDIPYAFLRHMSDRDFNFLLNLYNMIWHTGDFPSS
;
A
#
# COMPACT_ATOMS: atom_id res chain seq x y z
N MET A 1 -3.63 -27.67 15.13
CA MET A 1 -3.91 -26.26 14.77
C MET A 1 -4.18 -26.07 13.28
N ALA A 2 -3.41 -26.64 12.35
CA ALA A 2 -3.64 -26.49 10.90
C ALA A 2 -5.06 -26.92 10.44
N GLU A 3 -5.62 -27.98 11.04
CA GLU A 3 -6.96 -28.47 10.67
C GLU A 3 -8.10 -27.52 11.04
N HIS A 4 -7.94 -26.73 12.10
CA HIS A 4 -8.93 -25.74 12.53
C HIS A 4 -9.05 -24.59 11.53
N PHE A 5 -7.94 -24.17 10.91
CA PHE A 5 -7.96 -23.17 9.85
C PHE A 5 -8.57 -23.71 8.55
N ALA A 6 -8.31 -24.98 8.25
CA ALA A 6 -8.86 -25.63 7.06
C ALA A 6 -10.39 -25.82 7.13
N SER A 7 -10.96 -26.04 8.33
CA SER A 7 -12.43 -26.21 8.48
C SER A 7 -13.19 -24.90 8.31
N VAL A 8 -12.63 -23.77 8.77
CA VAL A 8 -13.24 -22.43 8.62
C VAL A 8 -13.10 -21.91 7.19
N SER A 9 -12.06 -22.33 6.47
CA SER A 9 -11.76 -21.91 5.10
C SER A 9 -12.29 -22.87 4.02
N ARG A 10 -13.15 -23.83 4.38
CA ARG A 10 -13.78 -24.71 3.38
C ARG A 10 -14.98 -23.99 2.76
N LYS A 11 -14.73 -23.15 1.74
CA LYS A 11 -15.80 -22.63 0.89
C LYS A 11 -16.38 -23.79 0.07
N ASP A 12 -17.70 -23.96 0.13
CA ASP A 12 -18.40 -24.95 -0.70
C ASP A 12 -18.13 -24.65 -2.19
N PRO A 13 -17.53 -25.58 -2.95
CA PRO A 13 -17.24 -25.38 -4.37
C PRO A 13 -18.51 -25.17 -5.23
N ALA A 14 -19.69 -25.55 -4.73
CA ALA A 14 -20.98 -25.33 -5.38
C ALA A 14 -21.65 -24.00 -4.97
N SER A 15 -21.10 -23.26 -4.00
CA SER A 15 -21.63 -21.96 -3.60
C SER A 15 -21.62 -20.98 -4.77
N PRO A 16 -22.63 -20.09 -4.90
CA PRO A 16 -22.62 -19.00 -5.86
C PRO A 16 -21.30 -18.19 -5.86
N ASP A 17 -20.69 -18.02 -4.69
CA ASP A 17 -19.40 -17.32 -4.53
C ASP A 17 -18.24 -18.07 -5.19
N ALA A 18 -18.24 -19.41 -5.15
CA ALA A 18 -17.20 -20.23 -5.77
C ALA A 18 -17.26 -20.13 -7.30
N ARG A 19 -18.48 -20.14 -7.88
CA ARG A 19 -18.67 -19.93 -9.32
C ARG A 19 -18.29 -18.52 -9.76
N HIS A 20 -18.64 -17.51 -8.97
CA HIS A 20 -18.25 -16.13 -9.24
C HIS A 20 -16.72 -15.97 -9.23
N ARG A 21 -16.06 -16.51 -8.20
CA ARG A 21 -14.60 -16.50 -8.06
C ARG A 21 -13.91 -17.21 -9.22
N GLN A 22 -14.34 -18.41 -9.58
CA GLN A 22 -13.77 -19.16 -10.71
C GLN A 22 -13.91 -18.41 -12.04
N ARG A 23 -15.02 -17.69 -12.25
CA ARG A 23 -15.21 -16.83 -13.42
C ARG A 23 -14.23 -15.66 -13.44
N MET A 24 -14.01 -15.00 -12.30
CA MET A 24 -13.10 -13.86 -12.19
C MET A 24 -11.63 -14.28 -12.26
N GLU A 25 -11.25 -15.40 -11.65
CA GLU A 25 -9.89 -15.97 -11.70
C GLU A 25 -9.52 -16.50 -13.10
N SER A 26 -10.52 -16.85 -13.92
CA SER A 26 -10.31 -17.19 -15.33
C SER A 26 -10.06 -15.97 -16.22
N LEU A 27 -10.35 -14.76 -15.76
CA LEU A 27 -10.01 -13.55 -16.50
C LEU A 27 -8.51 -13.30 -16.33
N GLY A 28 -7.76 -13.34 -17.43
CA GLY A 28 -6.35 -12.97 -17.42
C GLY A 28 -6.20 -11.53 -16.91
N ILE A 29 -5.33 -11.33 -15.91
CA ILE A 29 -5.02 -10.00 -15.41
C ILE A 29 -4.10 -9.32 -16.42
N TYR A 30 -4.59 -8.27 -17.08
CA TYR A 30 -3.81 -7.48 -18.02
C TYR A 30 -2.93 -6.48 -17.26
N PHE A 31 -1.73 -6.89 -16.85
CA PHE A 31 -0.74 -6.02 -16.21
C PHE A 31 -0.08 -5.02 -17.18
N SER A 32 -0.30 -5.17 -18.49
CA SER A 32 0.33 -4.39 -19.55
C SER A 32 -0.50 -3.18 -19.99
N SER A 33 -1.44 -2.70 -19.19
CA SER A 33 -2.16 -1.47 -19.53
C SER A 33 -1.18 -0.29 -19.48
N THR A 34 -0.76 0.20 -20.65
CA THR A 34 -0.01 1.46 -20.80
C THR A 34 -0.86 2.69 -20.46
N ARG A 35 -2.07 2.51 -19.91
CA ARG A 35 -2.88 3.63 -19.47
C ARG A 35 -2.20 4.26 -18.26
N GLY A 36 -2.02 5.58 -18.31
CA GLY A 36 -1.68 6.41 -17.16
C GLY A 36 -2.85 6.45 -16.18
N GLU A 37 -3.15 5.30 -15.60
CA GLU A 37 -4.16 5.17 -14.56
C GLU A 37 -3.77 6.07 -13.40
N SER A 38 -4.75 6.71 -12.77
CA SER A 38 -4.52 7.69 -11.72
C SER A 38 -3.77 7.15 -10.50
N TYR A 39 -3.72 5.83 -10.31
CA TYR A 39 -2.94 5.20 -9.24
C TYR A 39 -1.45 4.99 -9.59
N ASN A 40 -1.06 5.14 -10.85
CA ASN A 40 0.33 4.99 -11.30
C ASN A 40 1.08 6.32 -11.40
N VAL A 41 0.43 7.44 -11.07
CA VAL A 41 1.04 8.77 -11.08
C VAL A 41 1.88 8.99 -9.82
N SER A 42 2.74 10.01 -9.85
CA SER A 42 3.49 10.43 -8.67
C SER A 42 2.57 10.79 -7.51
N LEU A 43 2.97 10.40 -6.30
CA LEU A 43 2.35 10.82 -5.05
C LEU A 43 2.37 12.35 -4.95
N SER A 44 1.22 12.93 -4.64
CA SER A 44 1.04 14.37 -4.44
C SER A 44 1.25 14.80 -2.99
N ALA A 45 1.53 16.09 -2.79
CA ALA A 45 1.66 16.66 -1.45
C ALA A 45 0.37 16.54 -0.63
N SER A 46 -0.81 16.64 -1.26
CA SER A 46 -2.09 16.48 -0.57
C SER A 46 -2.34 15.04 -0.12
N GLU A 47 -1.97 14.06 -0.94
CA GLU A 47 -2.06 12.65 -0.58
C GLU A 47 -1.12 12.32 0.59
N LEU A 48 0.12 12.79 0.52
CA LEU A 48 1.07 12.59 1.62
C LEU A 48 0.58 13.26 2.91
N ARG A 49 0.08 14.50 2.86
CA ARG A 49 -0.51 15.17 4.04
C ARG A 49 -1.72 14.42 4.59
N THR A 50 -2.57 13.89 3.72
CA THR A 50 -3.77 13.13 4.11
C THR A 50 -3.40 11.78 4.72
N ALA A 51 -2.41 11.08 4.17
CA ALA A 51 -1.91 9.84 4.75
C ALA A 51 -1.29 10.08 6.14
N LEU A 52 -0.52 11.17 6.28
CA LEU A 52 0.08 11.55 7.56
C LEU A 52 -0.94 12.03 8.60
N SER A 53 -2.09 12.58 8.20
CA SER A 53 -3.13 12.97 9.15
C SER A 53 -3.93 11.78 9.68
N GLN A 54 -4.05 10.70 8.90
CA GLN A 54 -4.80 9.50 9.26
C GLN A 54 -4.02 8.52 10.13
N CYS A 55 -2.69 8.56 10.12
CA CYS A 55 -1.93 7.67 10.96
C CYS A 55 -1.98 8.16 12.42
N HIS A 56 -2.43 7.25 13.29
CA HIS A 56 -2.57 7.49 14.73
C HIS A 56 -1.20 7.43 15.39
N ASP A 57 -1.08 8.00 16.59
CA ASP A 57 0.04 7.79 17.50
C ASP A 57 0.11 6.29 17.84
N SER A 58 0.72 5.53 16.94
CA SER A 58 1.01 4.12 17.07
C SER A 58 2.25 4.03 17.95
N SER A 59 2.32 3.01 18.81
CA SER A 59 3.50 2.78 19.66
C SER A 59 4.78 2.92 18.83
N PRO A 60 5.81 3.66 19.31
CA PRO A 60 7.01 3.90 18.53
C PRO A 60 7.55 2.57 18.00
N GLY A 61 7.74 2.49 16.67
CA GLY A 61 8.30 1.30 16.06
C GLY A 61 9.72 1.02 16.60
N ALA A 62 10.28 -0.13 16.27
CA ALA A 62 11.61 -0.57 16.76
C ALA A 62 12.76 0.43 16.54
N ASN A 63 12.57 1.44 15.68
CA ASN A 63 13.54 2.49 15.38
C ASN A 63 13.43 3.72 16.28
N ASP A 64 12.51 3.75 17.25
CA ASP A 64 12.36 4.81 18.25
C ASP A 64 12.17 6.21 17.65
N ILE A 65 11.58 6.29 16.44
CA ILE A 65 11.16 7.55 15.80
C ILE A 65 9.68 7.74 16.12
N PRO A 66 9.32 8.67 17.04
CA PRO A 66 7.93 9.00 17.30
C PRO A 66 7.21 9.47 16.05
N TYR A 67 5.96 9.07 15.91
CA TYR A 67 5.07 9.57 14.87
C TYR A 67 4.94 11.12 14.87
N ALA A 68 5.20 11.74 16.04
CA ALA A 68 5.30 13.18 16.20
C ALA A 68 6.29 13.86 15.22
N PHE A 69 7.38 13.18 14.82
CA PHE A 69 8.32 13.71 13.83
C PHE A 69 7.70 13.88 12.45
N LEU A 70 6.81 12.96 12.06
CA LEU A 70 6.09 13.04 10.79
C LEU A 70 4.98 14.09 10.85
N ARG A 71 4.39 14.33 12.04
CA ARG A 71 3.40 15.40 12.27
C ARG A 71 3.98 16.80 12.30
N HIS A 72 5.19 16.98 12.84
CA HIS A 72 5.84 18.28 13.05
C HIS A 72 7.04 18.53 12.12
N MET A 73 7.06 17.83 10.99
CA MET A 73 8.10 17.94 9.98
C MET A 73 8.14 19.34 9.35
N SER A 74 9.33 19.88 9.09
CA SER A 74 9.48 21.14 8.36
C SER A 74 9.03 21.00 6.90
N ASP A 75 8.67 22.09 6.23
CA ASP A 75 8.33 22.04 4.80
C ASP A 75 9.49 21.50 3.95
N ARG A 76 10.74 21.74 4.36
CA ARG A 76 11.94 21.20 3.67
C ARG A 76 11.95 19.67 3.75
N ASP A 77 11.81 19.13 4.95
CA ASP A 77 11.86 17.69 5.19
C ASP A 77 10.65 16.98 4.55
N PHE A 78 9.48 17.63 4.56
CA PHE A 78 8.28 17.14 3.89
C PHE A 78 8.49 17.02 2.38
N ASN A 79 9.07 18.04 1.75
CA ASN A 79 9.39 18.02 0.32
C ASN A 79 10.46 16.97 -0.01
N PHE A 80 11.46 16.82 0.87
CA PHE A 80 12.47 15.77 0.71
C PHE A 80 11.82 14.38 0.72
N LEU A 81 10.95 14.11 1.70
CA LEU A 81 10.25 12.83 1.83
C LEU A 81 9.34 12.55 0.61
N LEU A 82 8.59 13.55 0.17
CA LEU A 82 7.74 13.45 -1.03
C LEU A 82 8.56 13.08 -2.28
N ASN A 83 9.70 13.77 -2.47
CA ASN A 83 10.59 13.51 -3.59
C ASN A 83 11.22 12.13 -3.49
N LEU A 84 11.62 11.71 -2.29
CA LEU A 84 12.20 10.39 -2.05
C LEU A 84 11.23 9.28 -2.42
N TYR A 85 9.97 9.35 -1.96
CA TYR A 85 8.96 8.35 -2.30
C TYR A 85 8.70 8.29 -3.81
N ASN A 86 8.59 9.44 -4.46
CA ASN A 86 8.40 9.49 -5.91
C ASN A 86 9.61 8.98 -6.68
N MET A 87 10.83 9.25 -6.21
CA MET A 87 12.05 8.72 -6.79
C MET A 87 12.05 7.19 -6.72
N ILE A 88 11.81 6.61 -5.55
CA ILE A 88 11.75 5.15 -5.36
C ILE A 88 10.64 4.55 -6.22
N TRP A 89 9.47 5.20 -6.30
CA TRP A 89 8.35 4.73 -7.11
C TRP A 89 8.69 4.62 -8.60
N HIS A 90 9.39 5.62 -9.16
CA HIS A 90 9.73 5.65 -10.58
C HIS A 90 10.98 4.84 -10.94
N THR A 91 11.94 4.74 -10.03
CA THR A 91 13.24 4.10 -10.29
C THR A 91 13.33 2.67 -9.76
N GLY A 92 12.59 2.36 -8.69
CA GLY A 92 12.75 1.13 -7.92
C GLY A 92 14.00 1.12 -7.03
N ASP A 93 14.80 2.19 -7.05
CA ASP A 93 16.09 2.25 -6.36
C ASP A 93 15.96 2.94 -5.00
N PHE A 94 16.59 2.35 -3.99
CA PHE A 94 16.74 2.97 -2.68
C PHE A 94 17.99 3.84 -2.65
N PRO A 95 17.96 4.99 -1.95
CA PRO A 95 19.17 5.79 -1.78
C PRO A 95 20.24 4.97 -1.05
N SER A 96 21.48 5.14 -1.48
CA SER A 96 22.65 4.55 -0.82
C SER A 96 22.72 4.99 0.65
N SER A 97 23.08 4.05 1.52
CA SER A 97 23.22 4.26 2.97
C SER A 97 24.44 5.10 3.35
#